data_AF-A0A0N4XRU4-F1
#
_entry.id   AF-A0A0N4XRU4-F1
#
_cell.length_a   1.000
_cell.length_b   1.000
_cell.length_c   1.000
_cell.angle_alpha   90.00
_cell.angle_beta   90.00
_cell.angle_gamma   90.00
#
_symmetry.space_group_name_H-M   'P 1'
#
loop_
_entity.id
_entity.type
_entity.pdbx_description
1 polymer ?
#
loop_
_entity_poly.entity_id
_entity_poly.type
_entity_poly.pdbx_seq_one_letter_code
_entity_poly.pdbx_strand_id
1 'polypeptide(L)'
;MTFRYASVKSDCYWHIRAPAGRRIQFQVRNLDTNCMEGCDWAGFEINTGNLDLAGMLICCSSVTGSTFTSLGNIVTIKGTSKFNNANMVINYRVV
;
A
#
# COMPACT_ATOMS: atom_id res chain seq x y z
N MET A 1 27.35 11.62 21.92
CA MET A 1 26.78 10.43 21.26
C MET A 1 25.94 10.91 20.10
N THR A 2 26.33 10.62 18.87
CA THR A 2 25.60 11.02 17.67
C THR A 2 24.78 9.83 17.18
N PHE A 3 23.48 9.81 17.49
CA PHE A 3 22.54 8.90 16.88
C PHE A 3 22.35 9.32 15.42
N ARG A 4 22.99 8.61 14.48
CA ARG A 4 22.67 8.78 13.05
C ARG A 4 21.40 7.98 12.75
N TYR A 5 20.25 8.64 12.81
CA TYR A 5 19.01 8.09 12.26
C TYR A 5 19.07 8.24 10.73
N ALA A 6 19.76 7.29 10.07
CA ALA A 6 19.74 7.21 8.62
C ALA A 6 18.50 6.42 8.18
N SER A 7 17.32 7.07 8.18
CA SER A 7 16.20 6.57 7.40
C SER A 7 16.55 6.77 5.93
N VAL A 8 17.07 5.73 5.29
CA VAL A 8 17.28 5.77 3.84
C VAL A 8 15.88 5.81 3.23
N LYS A 9 15.61 6.87 2.45
CA LYS A 9 14.37 6.94 1.68
C LYS A 9 14.28 5.70 0.81
N SER A 10 13.19 4.96 0.93
CA SER A 10 12.93 3.76 0.14
C SER A 10 11.55 3.82 -0.47
N ASP A 11 11.48 3.41 -1.74
CA ASP A 11 10.26 3.22 -2.49
C ASP A 11 10.23 1.77 -2.97
N CYS A 12 9.18 1.04 -2.63
CA CYS A 12 8.99 -0.37 -2.98
C CYS A 12 7.73 -0.53 -3.84
N TYR A 13 7.77 -1.42 -4.82
CA TYR A 13 6.69 -1.59 -5.79
C TYR A 13 6.31 -3.06 -5.92
N TRP A 14 5.00 -3.34 -5.87
CA TRP A 14 4.46 -4.69 -6.02
C TRP A 14 3.35 -4.71 -7.07
N HIS A 15 3.36 -5.75 -7.90
CA HIS A 15 2.34 -6.01 -8.90
C HIS A 15 1.73 -7.39 -8.65
N ILE A 16 0.46 -7.42 -8.27
CA ILE A 16 -0.30 -8.66 -8.08
C ILE A 16 -1.13 -8.86 -9.34
N ARG A 17 -0.91 -9.97 -10.05
CA ARG A 17 -1.62 -10.29 -11.30
C ARG A 17 -2.39 -11.59 -11.17
N ALA A 18 -3.68 -11.53 -11.47
CA ALA A 18 -4.56 -12.68 -11.63
C ALA A 18 -4.67 -13.08 -13.11
N PRO A 19 -5.19 -14.29 -13.41
CA PRO A 19 -5.54 -14.67 -14.77
C PRO A 19 -6.49 -13.66 -15.43
N ALA A 20 -6.45 -13.58 -16.76
CA ALA A 20 -7.33 -12.70 -17.52
C ALA A 20 -8.81 -13.01 -17.23
N GLY A 21 -9.63 -11.96 -17.12
CA GLY A 21 -11.05 -12.08 -16.79
C GLY A 21 -11.37 -12.35 -15.30
N ARG A 22 -10.35 -12.48 -14.44
CA ARG A 22 -10.52 -12.61 -12.98
C ARG A 22 -10.20 -11.29 -12.28
N ARG A 23 -10.73 -11.12 -11.07
CA ARG A 23 -10.46 -9.96 -10.22
C ARG A 23 -9.67 -10.39 -8.99
N ILE A 24 -9.13 -9.42 -8.27
CA ILE A 24 -8.35 -9.62 -7.05
C ILE A 24 -9.12 -8.95 -5.92
N GLN A 25 -9.45 -9.72 -4.90
CA GLN A 25 -9.91 -9.19 -3.64
C GLN A 25 -8.72 -9.10 -2.68
N PHE A 26 -8.47 -7.93 -2.11
CA PHE A 26 -7.39 -7.71 -1.16
C PHE A 26 -7.89 -7.05 0.13
N GLN A 27 -7.22 -7.32 1.23
CA GLN A 27 -7.52 -6.81 2.56
C GLN A 27 -6.24 -6.34 3.24
N VAL A 28 -6.26 -5.14 3.82
CA VAL A 28 -5.18 -4.64 4.68
C VAL A 28 -5.38 -5.23 6.09
N ARG A 29 -4.44 -6.07 6.54
CA ARG A 29 -4.52 -6.78 7.83
C ARG A 29 -3.85 -6.02 8.96
N ASN A 30 -2.74 -5.36 8.66
CA ASN A 30 -2.02 -4.53 9.61
C ASN A 30 -1.33 -3.41 8.83
N LEU A 31 -1.24 -2.25 9.46
CA LEU A 31 -0.54 -1.09 8.93
C LEU A 31 0.20 -0.42 10.10
N ASP A 32 1.52 -0.43 10.01
CA ASP A 32 2.43 0.21 10.94
C ASP A 32 3.19 1.31 10.19
N THR A 33 2.61 2.51 10.28
CA THR A 33 3.05 3.76 9.67
C THR A 33 2.69 4.91 10.61
N ASN A 34 3.34 6.07 10.43
CA ASN A 34 2.92 7.30 11.10
C ASN A 34 1.70 7.89 10.37
N CYS A 35 0.55 7.95 11.04
CA CYS A 35 -0.67 8.51 10.49
C CYS A 35 -0.63 10.04 10.52
N MET A 36 -0.71 10.64 9.33
CA MET A 36 -0.78 12.09 9.15
C MET A 36 -1.56 12.42 7.88
N GLU A 37 -2.05 13.65 7.80
CA GLU A 37 -2.64 14.16 6.56
C GLU A 37 -1.61 14.08 5.42
N GLY A 38 -2.05 13.60 4.25
CA GLY A 38 -1.21 13.47 3.07
C GLY A 38 -0.17 12.34 3.09
N CYS A 39 0.02 11.62 4.22
CA CYS A 39 0.96 10.49 4.33
C CYS A 39 2.40 10.80 3.84
N ASP A 40 2.86 12.03 4.01
CA ASP A 40 4.08 12.53 3.39
C ASP A 40 5.37 11.84 3.85
N TRP A 41 5.36 11.32 5.08
CA TRP A 41 6.53 10.72 5.72
C TRP A 41 6.70 9.23 5.43
N ALA A 42 5.59 8.51 5.37
CA ALA A 42 5.53 7.08 5.14
C ALA A 42 4.09 6.69 4.79
N GLY A 43 3.92 5.75 3.86
CA GLY A 43 2.59 5.29 3.46
C GLY A 43 2.62 4.34 2.28
N PHE A 44 1.42 3.91 1.89
CA PHE A 44 1.20 3.03 0.76
C PHE A 44 0.16 3.64 -0.17
N GLU A 45 0.40 3.54 -1.46
CA GLU A 45 -0.57 3.84 -2.51
C GLU A 45 -1.01 2.50 -3.13
N ILE A 46 -2.32 2.24 -3.11
CA ILE A 46 -2.89 1.02 -3.67
C ILE A 46 -3.78 1.36 -4.86
N ASN A 47 -3.42 0.86 -6.04
CA ASN A 47 -4.21 0.98 -7.25
C ASN A 47 -4.89 -0.35 -7.57
N THR A 48 -6.21 -0.32 -7.71
CA THR A 48 -7.04 -1.50 -7.89
C THR A 48 -7.39 -1.77 -9.35
N GLY A 49 -6.70 -1.14 -10.30
CA GLY A 49 -6.83 -1.41 -11.74
C GLY A 49 -7.24 -0.21 -12.59
N ASN A 50 -7.37 0.99 -12.01
CA ASN A 50 -7.42 2.24 -12.77
C ASN A 50 -6.06 2.93 -12.68
N LEU A 51 -5.10 2.45 -13.47
CA LEU A 51 -3.70 2.90 -13.45
C LEU A 51 -3.53 4.36 -13.90
N ASP A 52 -4.53 4.94 -14.55
CA ASP A 52 -4.53 6.34 -15.00
C ASP A 52 -4.92 7.32 -13.87
N LEU A 53 -5.51 6.83 -12.78
CA LEU A 53 -5.82 7.60 -11.57
C LEU A 53 -4.81 7.31 -10.45
N ALA A 54 -4.58 8.32 -9.60
CA ALA A 54 -3.88 8.13 -8.34
C ALA A 54 -4.57 7.04 -7.52
N GLY A 55 -3.78 6.10 -6.99
CA GLY A 55 -4.28 5.05 -6.12
C GLY A 55 -4.78 5.60 -4.78
N MET A 56 -5.41 4.73 -3.98
CA MET A 56 -5.78 5.07 -2.61
C MET A 56 -4.52 5.21 -1.77
N LEU A 57 -4.27 6.39 -1.23
CA LEU A 57 -3.16 6.67 -0.31
C LEU A 57 -3.56 6.33 1.13
N ILE A 58 -2.74 5.50 1.79
CA ILE A 58 -3.00 5.01 3.15
C ILE A 58 -1.75 5.09 4.02
N CYS A 59 -1.91 5.63 5.23
CA CYS A 59 -0.91 5.62 6.31
C CYS A 59 -1.57 5.57 7.70
N CYS A 60 -2.89 5.44 7.74
CA CYS A 60 -3.68 5.43 8.95
C CYS A 60 -4.42 4.09 9.07
N SER A 61 -4.51 3.56 10.28
CA SER A 61 -5.09 2.23 10.55
C SER A 61 -6.59 2.13 10.28
N SER A 62 -7.27 3.22 9.89
CA SER A 62 -8.68 3.25 9.53
C SER A 62 -9.06 2.32 8.37
N VAL A 63 -8.11 1.96 7.51
CA VAL A 63 -8.30 1.02 6.40
C VAL A 63 -8.07 -0.44 6.79
N THR A 64 -7.61 -0.69 8.03
CA THR A 64 -7.33 -2.05 8.51
C THR A 64 -8.63 -2.83 8.65
N GLY A 65 -8.66 -4.04 8.10
CA GLY A 65 -9.85 -4.88 8.04
C GLY A 65 -10.74 -4.61 6.81
N SER A 66 -10.59 -3.46 6.15
CA SER A 66 -11.32 -3.15 4.92
C SER A 66 -10.89 -4.07 3.78
N THR A 67 -11.88 -4.51 3.01
CA THR A 67 -11.67 -5.38 1.84
C THR A 67 -12.08 -4.64 0.59
N PHE A 68 -11.25 -4.75 -0.44
CA PHE A 68 -11.41 -4.07 -1.71
C PHE A 68 -11.32 -5.09 -2.84
N THR A 69 -12.03 -4.82 -3.94
CA THR A 69 -12.01 -5.66 -5.14
C THR A 69 -11.51 -4.86 -6.32
N SER A 70 -10.48 -5.35 -7.00
CA SER A 70 -9.90 -4.72 -8.19
C SER A 70 -10.89 -4.62 -9.33
N LEU A 71 -10.76 -3.63 -10.21
CA LEU A 71 -11.57 -3.50 -11.42
C LEU A 71 -11.17 -4.53 -12.47
N GLY A 72 -9.86 -4.78 -12.60
CA GLY A 72 -9.29 -5.76 -13.52
C GLY A 72 -8.54 -6.87 -12.81
N ASN A 73 -7.62 -7.52 -13.53
CA ASN A 73 -6.80 -8.62 -13.04
C ASN A 73 -5.45 -8.17 -12.46
N ILE A 74 -5.28 -6.86 -12.20
CA ILE A 74 -4.02 -6.29 -11.70
C ILE A 74 -4.33 -5.37 -10.51
N VAL A 75 -3.53 -5.50 -9.46
CA VAL A 75 -3.41 -4.55 -8.35
C VAL A 75 -1.96 -4.11 -8.27
N THR A 76 -1.71 -2.81 -8.15
CA THR A 76 -0.37 -2.27 -7.93
C THR A 76 -0.30 -1.60 -6.56
N ILE A 77 0.84 -1.76 -5.90
CA ILE A 77 1.08 -1.19 -4.58
C ILE A 77 2.44 -0.48 -4.64
N LYS A 78 2.47 0.76 -4.18
CA LYS A 78 3.69 1.51 -3.93
C LYS A 78 3.80 1.79 -2.45
N GLY A 79 4.87 1.34 -1.81
CA GLY A 79 5.22 1.70 -0.44
C GLY A 79 6.32 2.75 -0.44
N THR A 80 6.21 3.77 0.41
CA THR A 80 7.20 4.84 0.54
C THR A 80 7.53 5.02 2.02
N SER A 81 8.83 5.12 2.32
CA SER A 81 9.37 5.44 3.65
C SER A 81 10.39 6.56 3.47
N LYS A 82 10.07 7.80 3.86
CA LYS A 82 10.99 8.95 3.80
C LYS A 82 11.64 9.26 5.14
N PHE A 83 10.86 9.22 6.22
CA PHE A 83 11.31 9.60 7.57
C PHE A 83 10.98 8.56 8.65
N ASN A 84 9.96 7.71 8.43
CA ASN A 84 9.50 6.69 9.37
C ASN A 84 9.39 5.34 8.68
N ASN A 85 9.35 4.27 9.48
CA ASN A 85 9.06 2.94 8.98
C ASN A 85 7.69 2.89 8.31
N ALA A 86 7.60 2.06 7.26
CA ALA A 86 6.36 1.78 6.55
C ALA A 86 6.20 0.27 6.40
N ASN A 87 5.38 -0.32 7.26
CA ASN A 87 5.10 -1.75 7.24
C ASN A 87 3.60 -1.98 6.98
N MET A 88 3.27 -2.84 6.02
CA MET A 88 1.90 -3.23 5.73
C MET A 88 1.81 -4.74 5.52
N VAL A 89 0.82 -5.36 6.15
CA VAL A 89 0.48 -6.77 5.95
C VAL A 89 -0.84 -6.84 5.18
N ILE A 90 -0.84 -7.57 4.07
CA ILE A 90 -2.02 -7.76 3.24
C ILE A 90 -2.37 -9.24 3.10
N ASN A 91 -3.66 -9.51 2.91
CA ASN A 91 -4.16 -10.76 2.36
C ASN A 91 -4.76 -10.48 0.98
N TYR A 92 -4.61 -11.40 0.03
CA TYR A 92 -5.28 -11.30 -1.26
C TYR A 92 -5.74 -12.67 -1.78
N ARG A 93 -6.78 -12.66 -2.61
CA ARG A 93 -7.28 -13.83 -3.33
C ARG A 93 -7.85 -13.46 -4.69
N VAL A 94 -7.86 -14.42 -5.60
CA VAL A 94 -8.50 -14.28 -6.91
C VAL A 94 -10.00 -14.54 -6.77
N VAL A 95 -10.85 -13.68 -7.35
CA VAL A 95 -12.32 -13.79 -7.36
C VAL A 95 -12.89 -13.75 -8.76
#